data_AF-A0A0F8Z241-F1
#
_entry.id   AF-A0A0F8Z241-F1
#
_cell.length_a   1.000
_cell.length_b   1.000
_cell.length_c   1.000
_cell.angle_alpha   90.00
_cell.angle_beta   90.00
_cell.angle_gamma   90.00
#
_symmetry.space_group_name_H-M   'P 1'
#
loop_
_entity.id
_entity.type
_entity.pdbx_description
1 polymer ?
#
loop_
_entity_poly.entity_id
_entity_poly.type
_entity_poly.pdbx_seq_one_letter_code
_entity_poly.pdbx_strand_id
1 'polypeptide(L)' 'MYVRPNYASKKLLKDAVKAGDNIEAFSPGPFPCPSDGLIAIEGPHYPQPHKWYAQVVVEAGRVVKVVS' A
#
# COMPACT_ATOMS: atom_id res chain seq x y z
N MET A 1 4.49 6.22 -1.90
CA MET A 1 4.13 5.74 -0.54
C MET A 1 4.12 4.23 -0.53
N TYR A 2 4.28 3.63 0.64
CA TYR A 2 4.37 2.19 0.82
C TYR A 2 3.16 1.63 1.57
N VAL A 3 3.17 0.31 1.72
CA VAL A 3 2.28 -0.42 2.61
C VAL A 3 3.08 -1.34 3.53
N ARG A 4 2.55 -1.63 4.71
CA ARG A 4 3.04 -2.70 5.58
C ARG A 4 1.95 -3.77 5.69
N PRO A 5 2.26 -5.06 5.44
CA PRO A 5 3.57 -5.63 5.05
C PRO A 5 4.13 -5.20 3.68
N ASN A 6 5.44 -5.38 3.45
CA ASN A 6 6.09 -5.08 2.16
C ASN A 6 5.83 -6.19 1.12
N TYR A 7 4.98 -5.93 0.13
CA TYR A 7 4.61 -6.92 -0.88
C TYR A 7 5.56 -6.92 -2.09
N ALA A 8 6.06 -8.10 -2.44
CA ALA A 8 6.95 -8.29 -3.59
C ALA A 8 6.26 -8.03 -4.95
N SER A 9 4.93 -8.14 -5.01
CA SER A 9 4.15 -7.86 -6.22
C SER A 9 2.78 -7.24 -5.90
N LYS A 10 2.24 -6.50 -6.85
CA LYS A 10 0.86 -5.97 -6.81
C LYS A 10 -0.21 -7.04 -6.70
N LYS A 11 0.04 -8.23 -7.25
CA LYS A 11 -0.89 -9.37 -7.12
C LYS A 11 -1.01 -9.80 -5.66
N LEU A 12 0.12 -9.92 -4.96
CA LEU A 12 0.12 -10.30 -3.54
C LEU A 12 -0.61 -9.27 -2.67
N LEU A 13 -0.42 -7.98 -2.95
CA LEU A 13 -1.21 -6.94 -2.30
C LEU A 13 -2.72 -7.11 -2.55
N LYS A 14 -3.14 -7.32 -3.81
CA LYS A 14 -4.55 -7.53 -4.15
C LYS A 14 -5.13 -8.76 -3.46
N ASP A 15 -4.36 -9.84 -3.36
CA ASP A 15 -4.78 -11.06 -2.69
C ASP A 15 -4.92 -10.85 -1.17
N ALA A 16 -4.00 -10.11 -0.55
CA ALA A 16 -4.06 -9.76 0.88
C ALA A 16 -5.27 -8.86 1.21
N VAL A 17 -5.57 -7.87 0.38
CA VAL A 17 -6.80 -7.05 0.54
C VAL A 17 -8.06 -7.91 0.45
N LYS A 18 -8.10 -8.88 -0.47
CA LYS A 18 -9.24 -9.81 -0.60
C LYS A 18 -9.34 -10.78 0.58
N ALA A 19 -8.22 -11.17 1.17
CA ALA A 19 -8.18 -12.01 2.36
C ALA A 19 -8.64 -11.26 3.63
N GLY A 20 -8.71 -9.92 3.58
CA GLY A 20 -9.02 -9.10 4.74
C GLY A 20 -7.83 -8.86 5.65
N ASP A 21 -6.61 -8.99 5.12
CA ASP A 21 -5.38 -8.75 5.89
C ASP A 21 -5.29 -7.29 6.35
N ASN A 22 -4.71 -7.07 7.53
CA ASN A 22 -4.41 -5.73 8.01
C ASN A 22 -3.22 -5.14 7.23
N ILE A 23 -3.51 -4.24 6.30
CA ILE A 23 -2.52 -3.57 5.46
C ILE A 23 -2.51 -2.09 5.79
N GLU A 24 -1.41 -1.59 6.33
CA GLU A 24 -1.27 -0.20 6.76
C GLU A 24 -0.58 0.64 5.68
N ALA A 25 -1.08 1.85 5.42
CA ALA A 25 -0.37 2.82 4.62
C ALA A 25 0.90 3.26 5.37
N PHE A 26 2.04 3.26 4.69
CA PHE A 26 3.34 3.55 5.30
C PHE A 26 4.12 4.58 4.49
N SER A 27 4.70 5.57 5.17
CA SER A 27 5.63 6.53 4.59
C SER A 27 6.92 6.51 5.41
N PRO A 28 8.09 6.26 4.79
CA PRO A 28 9.37 6.29 5.49
C PRO A 28 9.91 7.71 5.69
N GLY A 29 9.30 8.71 5.04
CA GLY A 29 9.73 10.10 5.10
C GLY A 29 9.15 10.86 6.30
N PRO A 30 9.48 12.16 6.45
CA PRO A 30 8.98 12.98 7.55
C PRO A 30 7.48 13.28 7.48
N PHE A 31 6.85 13.01 6.32
CA PHE A 31 5.44 13.25 6.11
C PHE A 31 4.64 11.94 6.27
N PRO A 32 3.59 11.93 7.11
CA PRO A 32 2.75 10.76 7.32
C PRO A 32 1.89 10.45 6.08
N CYS A 33 1.38 9.22 6.00
CA CYS A 33 0.34 8.88 5.03
C CYS A 33 -0.99 9.53 5.40
N PRO A 34 -1.83 9.89 4.40
CA PRO A 34 -3.23 10.21 4.64
C PRO A 34 -3.93 9.05 5.36
N SER A 35 -4.76 9.37 6.36
CA SER A 35 -5.56 8.37 7.07
C SER A 35 -6.73 7.87 6.23
N ASP A 36 -7.23 8.69 5.30
CA ASP A 36 -8.43 8.39 4.53
C ASP A 36 -8.30 8.89 3.09
N GLY A 37 -8.96 8.20 2.16
CA GLY A 37 -9.08 8.60 0.76
C GLY A 37 -8.20 7.80 -0.20
N LEU A 38 -7.98 8.38 -1.38
CA LEU A 38 -7.32 7.71 -2.51
C LEU A 38 -5.83 8.08 -2.54
N ILE A 39 -4.94 7.09 -2.44
CA ILE A 39 -3.48 7.32 -2.46
C ILE A 39 -2.79 6.43 -3.50
N ALA A 40 -1.62 6.89 -3.97
CA ALA A 40 -0.73 6.10 -4.80
C ALA A 40 0.32 5.41 -3.93
N ILE A 41 0.43 4.09 -4.08
CA ILE A 41 1.43 3.26 -3.41
C ILE A 41 2.30 2.53 -4.44
N GLU A 42 3.48 2.18 -4.01
CA GLU A 42 4.50 1.52 -4.82
C GLU A 42 5.16 0.40 -4.02
N GLY A 43 5.80 -0.52 -4.73
CA GLY A 43 6.56 -1.56 -4.07
C GLY A 43 7.41 -2.38 -5.03
N PRO A 44 8.32 -3.21 -4.51
CA PRO A 44 8.68 -3.36 -3.10
C PRO A 44 9.33 -2.10 -2.52
N HIS A 45 9.46 -1.99 -1.19
CA HIS A 45 10.11 -0.83 -0.56
C HIS A 45 11.58 -0.70 -1.00
N TYR A 46 12.08 0.53 -1.08
CA TYR A 46 13.52 0.80 -1.13
C TYR A 46 14.25 0.05 0.01
N PRO A 47 15.45 -0.54 -0.21
CA PRO A 47 16.36 -0.38 -1.34
C PRO A 47 16.07 -1.21 -2.59
N GLN A 48 15.03 -2.05 -2.59
CA GLN A 48 14.68 -2.79 -3.80
C GLN A 48 14.07 -1.84 -4.86
N PRO A 49 14.39 -2.03 -6.14
CA PRO A 49 13.74 -1.28 -7.21
C PRO A 49 12.22 -1.54 -7.19
N HIS A 50 11.42 -0.49 -7.27
CA HIS A 50 9.97 -0.60 -7.37
C HIS A 50 9.60 -1.37 -8.64
N LYS A 51 8.88 -2.47 -8.48
CA LYS A 51 8.41 -3.34 -9.55
C LYS A 51 6.94 -3.09 -9.88
N TRP A 52 6.22 -2.40 -9.02
CA TRP A 52 4.80 -2.17 -9.19
C TRP A 52 4.34 -0.86 -8.55
N TYR A 53 3.25 -0.35 -9.13
CA TYR A 53 2.50 0.82 -8.67
C TYR A 53 1.02 0.47 -8.60
N ALA A 54 0.32 0.99 -7.60
CA ALA A 54 -1.11 0.81 -7.44
C ALA A 54 -1.75 2.06 -6.86
N GLN A 55 -3.01 2.29 -7.23
CA GLN A 55 -3.84 3.25 -6.54
C GLN A 55 -4.74 2.51 -5.56
N VAL A 56 -4.82 2.99 -4.32
CA VAL A 56 -5.59 2.34 -3.24
C VAL A 56 -6.50 3.32 -2.52
N VAL A 57 -7.58 2.79 -1.98
CA VAL A 57 -8.43 3.49 -1.02
C VAL A 57 -7.96 3.12 0.38
N VAL A 58 -7.74 4.13 1.20
CA VAL A 58 -7.36 4.02 2.61
C VAL A 58 -8.52 4.52 3.47
N GLU A 59 -8.79 3.82 4.56
CA GLU A 59 -9.72 4.23 5.60
C GLU A 59 -9.07 3.96 6.96
N ALA A 60 -9.06 4.94 7.86
CA ALA A 60 -8.39 4.87 9.17
C ALA A 60 -6.94 4.34 9.11
N GLY A 61 -6.19 4.75 8.09
CA GLY A 61 -4.79 4.36 7.86
C GLY A 61 -4.59 2.97 7.22
N ARG A 62 -5.68 2.26 6.91
CA ARG A 62 -5.64 0.91 6.35
C ARG A 62 -6.09 0.87 4.89
N VAL A 63 -5.43 0.05 4.09
CA VAL A 63 -5.82 -0.19 2.70
C VAL A 63 -7.05 -1.09 2.67
N VAL A 64 -8.17 -0.56 2.20
CA VAL A 64 -9.44 -1.30 2.07
C VAL A 64 -9.72 -1.77 0.64
N LYS A 65 -9.10 -1.13 -0.36
CA LYS A 65 -9.33 -1.47 -1.78
C LYS A 65 -8.15 -1.10 -2.66
N VAL A 66 -7.87 -1.95 -3.65
CA VAL A 66 -6.96 -1.64 -4.77
C VAL A 66 -7.79 -1.27 -6.00
N VAL A 67 -7.55 -0.08 -6.55
CA VAL A 67 -8.32 0.51 -7.66
C VAL A 67 -7.75 0.10 -9.01
N SER A 68 -6.45 0.36 -9.23
CA SER A 68 -5.73 -0.01 -10.45
C SER A 68 -4.59 -0.93 -10.10
#